data_AF-A0A3D4ANI8-F1
#
_entry.id   AF-A0A3D4ANI8-F1
#
_cell.length_a   1.000
_cell.length_b   1.000
_cell.length_c   1.000
_cell.angle_alpha   90.00
_cell.angle_beta   90.00
_cell.angle_gamma   90.00
#
_symmetry.space_group_name_H-M   'P 1'
#
loop_
_entity.id
_entity.type
_entity.pdbx_description
1 polymer ?
#
loop_
_entity_poly.entity_id
_entity_poly.type
_entity_poly.pdbx_seq_one_letter_code
_entity_poly.pdbx_strand_id
1 'polypeptide(L)'
;METNQYMEMFLDESREHLQSLNDGLLSLENDPEDLSVLNEIFRNAHTLKGMSATMGYTKTAELTHDMENLLDMLRKEQLKVSPEIIDVIFKCLDTLQEMVENISNGESEDLVDVSDLVRQVNAIAKGESADAAPAEAAPAAEAASEASGEAGVIHISDTEKNVIVEAKNSGLVPYHVHVEISENCILKSARSYMVMNALDEISDVIKSVPPAEDLEQEKFDHSFDVIIVSDADAKTVENAVSAISEITVVDVTEFDPEKAAAPAAPAAAPAAAP
;
A
#
# COMPACT_ATOMS: atom_id res chain seq x y z
N MET A 1 -31.32 5.56 -12.81
CA MET A 1 -31.34 4.58 -13.91
C MET A 1 -29.92 4.33 -14.43
N GLU A 2 -29.07 5.36 -14.56
CA GLU A 2 -27.65 5.18 -14.94
C GLU A 2 -26.83 4.40 -13.91
N THR A 3 -26.97 4.65 -12.60
CA THR A 3 -26.22 3.92 -11.54
C THR A 3 -26.45 2.41 -11.54
N ASN A 4 -27.63 1.95 -11.99
CA ASN A 4 -27.97 0.53 -12.00
C ASN A 4 -27.31 -0.20 -13.20
N GLN A 5 -27.14 0.49 -14.33
CA GLN A 5 -26.44 -0.07 -15.49
C GLN A 5 -24.94 -0.27 -15.21
N TYR A 6 -24.30 0.68 -14.51
CA TYR A 6 -22.91 0.54 -14.10
C TYR A 6 -22.73 -0.59 -13.08
N MET A 7 -23.68 -0.74 -12.15
CA MET A 7 -23.71 -1.85 -11.19
C MET A 7 -23.78 -3.21 -11.89
N GLU A 8 -24.74 -3.42 -12.80
CA GLU A 8 -24.89 -4.68 -13.52
C GLU A 8 -23.63 -5.04 -14.31
N MET A 9 -23.03 -4.06 -15.01
CA MET A 9 -21.77 -4.25 -15.73
C MET A 9 -20.63 -4.64 -14.79
N PHE A 10 -20.48 -3.94 -13.65
CA PHE A 10 -19.49 -4.29 -12.63
C PHE A 10 -19.67 -5.72 -12.12
N LEU A 11 -20.90 -6.13 -11.82
CA LEU A 11 -21.18 -7.46 -11.29
C LEU A 11 -20.88 -8.56 -12.31
N ASP A 12 -21.22 -8.35 -13.58
CA ASP A 12 -20.94 -9.30 -14.65
C ASP A 12 -19.43 -9.43 -14.91
N GLU A 13 -18.72 -8.31 -15.04
CA GLU A 13 -17.26 -8.31 -15.25
C GLU A 13 -16.53 -8.88 -14.03
N SER A 14 -16.95 -8.52 -12.81
CA SER A 14 -16.36 -9.05 -11.58
C SER A 14 -16.48 -10.57 -11.51
N ARG A 15 -17.64 -11.13 -11.87
CA ARG A 15 -17.83 -12.60 -11.92
C ARG A 15 -16.93 -13.27 -12.96
N GLU A 16 -16.76 -12.67 -14.12
CA GLU A 16 -15.85 -13.18 -15.16
C GLU A 16 -14.39 -13.19 -14.70
N HIS A 17 -13.95 -12.11 -14.04
CA HIS A 17 -12.61 -12.03 -13.48
C HIS A 17 -12.40 -13.00 -12.31
N LEU A 18 -13.38 -13.14 -11.41
CA LEU A 18 -13.33 -14.11 -10.30
C LEU A 18 -13.28 -15.55 -10.82
N GLN A 19 -14.03 -15.87 -11.87
CA GLN A 19 -13.95 -17.18 -12.51
C GLN A 19 -12.57 -17.41 -13.16
N SER A 20 -12.05 -16.42 -13.87
CA SER A 20 -10.72 -16.51 -14.50
C SER A 20 -9.60 -16.67 -13.46
N LEU A 21 -9.72 -15.98 -12.31
CA LEU A 21 -8.84 -16.17 -11.15
C LEU A 21 -8.89 -17.60 -10.63
N ASN A 22 -10.10 -18.15 -10.45
CA ASN A 22 -10.28 -19.53 -9.98
C ASN A 22 -9.59 -20.55 -10.90
N ASP A 23 -9.86 -20.46 -12.20
CA ASP A 23 -9.33 -21.38 -13.21
C ASP A 23 -7.80 -21.26 -13.32
N GLY A 24 -7.28 -20.04 -13.23
CA GLY A 24 -5.85 -19.76 -13.16
C GLY A 24 -5.21 -20.37 -11.92
N LEU A 25 -5.79 -20.19 -10.74
CA LEU A 25 -5.25 -20.72 -9.48
C LEU A 25 -5.23 -22.25 -9.46
N LEU A 26 -6.27 -22.89 -9.98
CA LEU A 26 -6.28 -24.35 -10.16
C LEU A 26 -5.17 -24.81 -11.12
N SER A 27 -4.91 -24.06 -12.18
CA SER A 27 -3.82 -24.36 -13.11
C SER A 27 -2.45 -24.19 -12.44
N LEU A 28 -2.28 -23.12 -11.66
CA LEU A 28 -1.06 -22.83 -10.91
C LEU A 28 -0.79 -23.84 -9.79
N GLU A 29 -1.83 -24.40 -9.16
CA GLU A 29 -1.69 -25.48 -8.18
C GLU A 29 -1.10 -26.75 -8.83
N ASN A 30 -1.48 -27.04 -10.08
CA ASN A 30 -0.98 -28.19 -10.83
C ASN A 30 0.42 -27.95 -11.43
N ASP A 31 0.70 -26.72 -11.87
CA ASP A 31 2.00 -26.31 -12.41
C ASP A 31 2.50 -24.99 -11.78
N PRO A 32 3.16 -25.08 -10.61
CA PRO A 32 3.58 -23.91 -9.83
C PRO A 32 4.65 -23.03 -10.48
N GLU A 33 5.30 -23.51 -11.54
CA GLU A 33 6.38 -22.80 -12.24
C GLU A 33 5.87 -22.06 -13.50
N ASP A 34 4.58 -22.18 -13.83
CA ASP A 34 4.01 -21.50 -15.00
C ASP A 34 3.78 -20.00 -14.72
N LEU A 35 4.82 -19.21 -15.01
CA LEU A 35 4.76 -17.75 -14.92
C LEU A 35 3.69 -17.13 -15.83
N SER A 36 3.26 -17.79 -16.90
CA SER A 36 2.24 -17.23 -17.79
C SER A 36 0.87 -17.20 -17.12
N VAL A 37 0.52 -18.30 -16.44
CA VAL A 37 -0.70 -18.42 -15.62
C VAL A 37 -0.65 -17.43 -14.47
N LEU A 38 0.49 -17.31 -13.78
CA LEU A 38 0.65 -16.38 -12.67
C LEU A 38 0.46 -14.91 -13.09
N ASN A 39 0.97 -14.53 -14.27
CA ASN A 39 0.76 -13.19 -14.84
C ASN A 39 -0.72 -12.94 -15.19
N GLU A 40 -1.43 -13.97 -15.66
CA GLU A 40 -2.86 -13.87 -15.98
C GLU A 40 -3.71 -13.69 -14.72
N ILE A 41 -3.44 -14.47 -13.66
CA ILE A 41 -4.10 -14.32 -12.35
C ILE A 41 -3.89 -12.90 -11.81
N PHE A 42 -2.64 -12.41 -11.82
CA PHE A 42 -2.32 -11.06 -11.37
C PHE A 42 -3.11 -9.97 -12.12
N ARG A 43 -3.23 -10.08 -13.45
CA ARG A 43 -3.98 -9.10 -14.25
C ARG A 43 -5.48 -9.10 -13.92
N ASN A 44 -6.06 -10.28 -13.71
CA ASN A 44 -7.46 -10.39 -13.30
C ASN A 44 -7.69 -9.75 -11.92
N ALA A 45 -6.79 -10.00 -10.95
CA ALA A 45 -6.84 -9.37 -9.64
C ALA A 45 -6.72 -7.84 -9.74
N HIS A 46 -5.73 -7.35 -10.48
CA HIS A 46 -5.53 -5.90 -10.67
C HIS A 46 -6.73 -5.21 -11.32
N THR A 47 -7.37 -5.88 -12.29
CA THR A 47 -8.58 -5.36 -12.93
C THR A 47 -9.74 -5.30 -11.94
N LEU A 48 -9.95 -6.37 -11.18
CA LEU A 48 -10.98 -6.44 -10.14
C LEU A 48 -10.81 -5.36 -9.05
N LYS A 49 -9.57 -5.07 -8.65
CA LYS A 49 -9.24 -3.96 -7.74
C LYS A 49 -9.68 -2.62 -8.32
N GLY A 50 -9.27 -2.33 -9.55
CA GLY A 50 -9.58 -1.06 -10.22
C GLY A 50 -11.09 -0.85 -10.40
N MET A 51 -11.81 -1.90 -10.79
CA MET A 51 -13.27 -1.87 -10.91
C MET A 51 -13.96 -1.62 -9.55
N SER A 52 -13.52 -2.31 -8.50
CA SER A 52 -14.09 -2.18 -7.16
C SER A 52 -13.85 -0.78 -6.59
N ALA A 53 -12.64 -0.25 -6.73
CA ALA A 53 -12.30 1.11 -6.33
C ALA A 53 -13.11 2.17 -7.09
N THR A 54 -13.31 1.98 -8.41
CA THR A 54 -14.11 2.89 -9.24
C THR A 54 -15.58 2.93 -8.82
N MET A 55 -16.13 1.80 -8.37
CA MET A 55 -17.49 1.72 -7.85
C MET A 55 -17.61 2.18 -6.38
N GLY A 56 -16.48 2.40 -5.70
CA GLY A 56 -16.43 2.78 -4.29
C GLY A 56 -16.54 1.61 -3.31
N TYR A 57 -16.38 0.36 -3.77
CA TYR A 57 -16.33 -0.83 -2.92
C TYR A 57 -14.94 -0.97 -2.32
N THR A 58 -14.75 -0.30 -1.20
CA THR A 58 -13.44 -0.06 -0.62
C THR A 58 -12.87 -1.34 -0.03
N LYS A 59 -13.68 -2.14 0.68
CA LYS A 59 -13.20 -3.40 1.27
C LYS A 59 -12.89 -4.44 0.21
N THR A 60 -13.71 -4.50 -0.84
CA THR A 60 -13.45 -5.39 -1.98
C THR A 60 -12.15 -5.01 -2.69
N ALA A 61 -11.90 -3.70 -2.85
CA ALA A 61 -10.64 -3.19 -3.40
C ALA A 61 -9.43 -3.50 -2.49
N GLU A 62 -9.55 -3.32 -1.17
CA GLU A 62 -8.50 -3.62 -0.18
C GLU A 62 -8.13 -5.10 -0.18
N LEU A 63 -9.10 -6.01 -0.10
CA LEU A 63 -8.82 -7.45 -0.13
C LEU A 63 -8.19 -7.87 -1.46
N THR A 64 -8.64 -7.29 -2.57
CA THR A 64 -8.05 -7.57 -3.89
C THR A 64 -6.62 -7.04 -3.98
N HIS A 65 -6.33 -5.89 -3.37
CA HIS A 65 -4.98 -5.33 -3.30
C HIS A 65 -4.04 -6.23 -2.50
N ASP A 66 -4.46 -6.74 -1.35
CA ASP A 66 -3.64 -7.65 -0.55
C ASP A 66 -3.35 -8.97 -1.30
N MET A 67 -4.36 -9.50 -2.00
CA MET A 67 -4.18 -10.65 -2.89
C MET A 67 -3.21 -10.34 -4.05
N GLU A 68 -3.31 -9.15 -4.65
CA GLU A 68 -2.41 -8.67 -5.72
C GLU A 68 -0.96 -8.60 -5.25
N ASN A 69 -0.71 -8.10 -4.04
CA ASN A 69 0.63 -8.01 -3.46
C ASN A 69 1.27 -9.40 -3.29
N LEU A 70 0.51 -10.36 -2.79
CA LEU A 70 0.98 -11.74 -2.65
C LEU A 70 1.31 -12.37 -4.01
N LEU A 71 0.47 -12.15 -5.01
CA LEU A 71 0.68 -12.61 -6.39
C LEU A 71 1.91 -11.93 -7.03
N ASP A 72 2.17 -10.66 -6.74
CA ASP A 72 3.33 -9.95 -7.25
C ASP A 72 4.64 -10.51 -6.69
N MET A 73 4.66 -10.83 -5.39
CA MET A 73 5.82 -11.47 -4.76
C MET A 73 6.14 -12.83 -5.38
N LEU A 74 5.10 -13.62 -5.73
CA LEU A 74 5.26 -14.88 -6.45
C LEU A 74 5.82 -14.63 -7.87
N ARG A 75 5.34 -13.60 -8.58
CA ARG A 75 5.80 -13.26 -9.94
C ARG A 75 7.25 -12.82 -9.98
N LYS A 76 7.67 -12.08 -8.96
CA LYS A 76 9.05 -11.62 -8.77
C LYS A 76 9.98 -12.70 -8.22
N GLU A 77 9.48 -13.93 -8.05
CA GLU A 77 10.19 -15.07 -7.44
C GLU A 77 10.74 -14.78 -6.03
N GLN A 78 10.18 -13.78 -5.35
CA GLN A 78 10.53 -13.44 -3.97
C GLN A 78 9.94 -14.46 -3.00
N LEU A 79 8.79 -15.03 -3.35
CA LEU A 79 8.17 -16.18 -2.70
C LEU A 79 8.07 -17.33 -3.70
N LYS A 80 8.20 -18.57 -3.20
CA LYS A 80 7.91 -19.76 -3.99
C LYS A 80 6.46 -20.14 -3.82
N VAL A 81 5.80 -20.49 -4.92
CA VAL A 81 4.45 -21.06 -4.88
C VAL A 81 4.47 -22.32 -4.00
N SER A 82 3.58 -22.35 -3.02
CA SER A 82 3.41 -23.47 -2.10
C SER A 82 1.92 -23.70 -1.84
N PRO A 83 1.51 -24.92 -1.43
CA PRO A 83 0.11 -25.22 -1.16
C PRO A 83 -0.52 -24.27 -0.13
N GLU A 84 0.25 -23.88 0.90
CA GLU A 84 -0.21 -22.94 1.93
C GLU A 84 -0.54 -21.56 1.36
N ILE A 85 0.26 -21.08 0.41
CA ILE A 85 0.04 -19.79 -0.26
C ILE A 85 -1.17 -19.87 -1.18
N ILE A 86 -1.27 -20.95 -1.97
CA ILE A 86 -2.40 -21.20 -2.86
C ILE A 86 -3.72 -21.28 -2.07
N ASP A 87 -3.75 -21.99 -0.94
CA ASP A 87 -4.91 -22.07 -0.05
C ASP A 87 -5.36 -20.70 0.46
N VAL A 88 -4.40 -19.82 0.80
CA VAL A 88 -4.72 -18.45 1.25
C VAL A 88 -5.27 -17.62 0.10
N ILE A 89 -4.74 -17.75 -1.12
CA ILE A 89 -5.29 -17.05 -2.28
C ILE A 89 -6.69 -17.55 -2.61
N PHE A 90 -6.96 -18.86 -2.52
CA PHE A 90 -8.33 -19.39 -2.69
C PHE A 90 -9.30 -18.83 -1.65
N LYS A 91 -8.89 -18.72 -0.38
CA LYS A 91 -9.73 -18.06 0.64
C LYS A 91 -10.01 -16.59 0.29
N CYS A 92 -9.03 -15.86 -0.25
CA CYS A 92 -9.25 -14.49 -0.72
C CYS A 92 -10.27 -14.47 -1.85
N LEU A 93 -10.17 -15.40 -2.80
CA LEU A 93 -11.10 -15.52 -3.90
C LEU A 93 -12.53 -15.83 -3.44
N ASP A 94 -12.70 -16.80 -2.54
CA ASP A 94 -14.01 -17.16 -1.98
C ASP A 94 -14.66 -15.96 -1.26
N THR A 95 -13.85 -15.24 -0.49
CA THR A 95 -14.28 -14.03 0.23
C THR A 95 -14.70 -12.93 -0.74
N LEU A 96 -13.94 -12.70 -1.82
CA LEU A 96 -14.29 -11.73 -2.86
C LEU A 96 -15.57 -12.12 -3.60
N GLN A 97 -15.80 -13.41 -3.85
CA GLN A 97 -17.06 -13.90 -4.43
C GLN A 97 -18.25 -13.58 -3.51
N GLU A 98 -18.12 -13.84 -2.21
CA GLU A 98 -19.15 -13.52 -1.22
C GLU A 98 -19.44 -12.00 -1.18
N MET A 99 -18.41 -11.16 -1.21
CA MET A 99 -18.58 -9.71 -1.24
C MET A 99 -19.31 -9.24 -2.50
N VAL A 100 -18.97 -9.76 -3.68
CA VAL A 100 -19.65 -9.47 -4.94
C VAL A 100 -21.12 -9.95 -4.93
N GLU A 101 -21.40 -11.10 -4.32
CA GLU A 101 -22.77 -11.58 -4.13
C GLU A 101 -23.58 -10.68 -3.18
N ASN A 102 -22.99 -10.23 -2.08
CA ASN A 102 -23.62 -9.29 -1.14
C ASN A 102 -23.96 -7.96 -1.83
N ILE A 103 -23.02 -7.41 -2.62
CA ILE A 103 -23.26 -6.22 -3.45
C ILE A 103 -24.41 -6.47 -4.43
N SER A 104 -24.44 -7.64 -5.08
CA SER A 104 -25.51 -8.03 -6.00
C SER A 104 -26.89 -8.12 -5.33
N ASN A 105 -26.94 -8.42 -4.03
CA ASN A 105 -28.16 -8.47 -3.23
C ASN A 105 -28.56 -7.09 -2.66
N GLY A 106 -27.73 -6.06 -2.88
CA GLY A 106 -27.91 -4.72 -2.32
C GLY A 106 -27.56 -4.64 -0.83
N GLU A 107 -26.76 -5.58 -0.33
CA GLU A 107 -26.27 -5.63 1.04
C GLU A 107 -24.92 -4.89 1.17
N SER A 108 -24.51 -4.55 2.40
CA SER A 108 -23.22 -3.88 2.62
C SER A 108 -22.07 -4.88 2.47
N GLU A 109 -20.96 -4.44 1.87
CA GLU A 109 -19.70 -5.21 1.86
C GLU A 109 -19.11 -5.39 3.27
N ASP A 110 -19.60 -4.65 4.27
CA ASP A 110 -19.17 -4.75 5.67
C ASP A 110 -19.58 -6.04 6.37
N LEU A 111 -20.44 -6.85 5.77
CA LEU A 111 -20.93 -8.10 6.36
C LEU A 111 -19.84 -9.17 6.44
N VAL A 112 -18.81 -9.05 5.61
CA VAL A 112 -17.71 -10.02 5.53
C VAL A 112 -16.52 -9.48 6.31
N ASP A 113 -16.07 -10.24 7.31
CA ASP A 113 -14.86 -9.91 8.08
C ASP A 113 -13.62 -10.45 7.37
N VAL A 114 -12.84 -9.53 6.80
CA VAL A 114 -11.61 -9.84 6.07
C VAL A 114 -10.37 -9.76 6.96
N SER A 115 -10.49 -9.33 8.21
CA SER A 115 -9.37 -8.97 9.09
C SER A 115 -8.39 -10.12 9.32
N ASP A 116 -8.90 -11.33 9.55
CA ASP A 116 -8.10 -12.53 9.77
C ASP A 116 -7.39 -13.02 8.50
N LEU A 117 -7.98 -12.75 7.34
CA LEU A 117 -7.44 -13.13 6.04
C LEU A 117 -6.34 -12.17 5.61
N VAL A 118 -6.57 -10.87 5.77
CA VAL A 118 -5.57 -9.80 5.61
C VAL A 118 -4.36 -10.08 6.51
N ARG A 119 -4.57 -10.52 7.75
CA ARG A 119 -3.48 -10.91 8.65
C ARG A 119 -2.69 -12.11 8.11
N GLN A 120 -3.36 -13.14 7.58
CA GLN A 120 -2.69 -14.32 6.99
C GLN A 120 -1.86 -13.95 5.78
N VAL A 121 -2.41 -13.14 4.86
CA VAL A 121 -1.70 -12.65 3.67
C VAL A 121 -0.45 -11.86 4.08
N ASN A 122 -0.59 -10.93 5.02
CA ASN A 122 0.53 -10.13 5.52
C ASN A 122 1.61 -10.94 6.25
N ALA A 123 1.22 -11.99 6.99
CA ALA A 123 2.18 -12.88 7.65
C ALA A 123 3.02 -13.65 6.62
N ILE A 124 2.37 -14.17 5.58
CA ILE A 124 3.03 -14.88 4.48
C ILE A 124 3.96 -13.93 3.71
N ALA A 125 3.51 -12.72 3.40
CA ALA A 125 4.32 -11.70 2.72
C ALA A 125 5.59 -11.33 3.52
N LYS A 126 5.56 -11.43 4.86
CA LYS A 126 6.72 -11.17 5.73
C LYS A 126 7.61 -12.41 5.95
N GLY A 127 7.27 -13.56 5.37
CA GLY A 127 7.99 -14.82 5.56
C GLY A 127 7.79 -15.44 6.95
N GLU A 128 6.77 -15.01 7.68
CA GLU A 128 6.40 -15.56 8.99
C GLU A 128 5.37 -16.68 8.76
N SER A 129 5.81 -17.94 8.79
CA SER A 129 4.90 -19.09 8.71
C SER A 129 3.91 -19.08 9.89
N ALA A 130 2.65 -19.39 9.59
CA ALA A 130 1.48 -19.32 10.48
C ALA A 130 1.44 -20.35 11.64
N ASP A 131 2.60 -20.82 12.14
CA ASP A 131 2.70 -21.70 13.31
C ASP A 131 3.40 -21.00 14.50
N ALA A 132 2.95 -19.79 14.80
CA ALA A 132 3.20 -19.17 16.10
C ALA A 132 1.88 -19.08 16.87
N ALA A 133 1.53 -20.19 17.52
CA ALA A 133 0.47 -20.22 18.54
C ALA A 133 0.78 -19.22 19.69
N PRO A 134 -0.25 -18.77 20.42
CA PRO A 134 -0.32 -17.42 20.96
C PRO A 134 0.44 -17.24 22.27
N ALA A 135 1.34 -16.26 22.30
CA ALA A 135 1.80 -15.67 23.55
C ALA A 135 0.82 -14.57 23.97
N GLU A 136 -0.18 -14.99 24.74
CA GLU A 136 -0.92 -14.28 25.77
C GLU A 136 -0.62 -12.76 25.96
N ALA A 137 -1.60 -11.93 25.58
CA ALA A 137 -2.17 -10.77 26.30
C ALA A 137 -1.31 -10.16 27.44
N ALA A 138 -1.08 -8.85 27.57
CA ALA A 138 -1.80 -7.61 27.24
C ALA A 138 -0.96 -6.43 27.85
N PRO A 139 -1.38 -5.14 27.83
CA PRO A 139 -2.56 -4.56 27.21
C PRO A 139 -2.26 -3.35 26.30
N ALA A 140 -3.32 -3.00 25.56
CA ALA A 140 -3.57 -1.70 24.99
C ALA A 140 -3.19 -0.54 25.94
N ALA A 141 -2.53 0.46 25.36
CA ALA A 141 -2.64 1.83 25.81
C ALA A 141 -2.94 2.68 24.57
N GLU A 142 -4.22 3.06 24.48
CA GLU A 142 -4.63 4.34 23.89
C GLU A 142 -3.61 5.43 24.21
N ALA A 143 -3.11 6.08 23.17
CA ALA A 143 -2.72 7.47 23.24
C ALA A 143 -3.02 8.10 21.88
N ALA A 144 -4.30 8.43 21.68
CA ALA A 144 -4.62 9.64 20.96
C ALA A 144 -3.94 10.82 21.70
N SER A 145 -3.16 11.62 20.97
CA SER A 145 -3.18 13.09 21.05
C SER A 145 -1.90 13.68 20.45
N GLU A 146 -2.10 14.41 19.36
CA GLU A 146 -1.49 15.72 19.05
C GLU A 146 0.00 15.82 18.76
N ALA A 147 0.32 16.16 17.49
CA ALA A 147 0.97 17.41 17.08
C ALA A 147 1.21 17.31 15.55
N SER A 148 0.46 17.99 14.68
CA SER A 148 0.55 19.43 14.37
C SER A 148 1.95 20.03 14.59
N GLY A 149 2.67 20.18 13.48
CA GLY A 149 3.63 21.25 13.22
C GLY A 149 4.91 21.27 14.05
N GLU A 150 6.02 20.80 13.48
CA GLU A 150 7.19 21.62 13.16
C GLU A 150 8.23 20.81 12.34
N ALA A 151 8.90 21.52 11.44
CA ALA A 151 9.69 20.98 10.34
C ALA A 151 10.88 20.08 10.75
N GLY A 152 11.08 19.01 9.96
CA GLY A 152 12.41 18.74 9.40
C GLY A 152 13.16 17.49 9.84
N VAL A 153 12.56 16.50 10.51
CA VAL A 153 13.24 15.21 10.73
C VAL A 153 12.29 14.02 10.56
N ILE A 154 12.42 13.35 9.42
CA ILE A 154 11.77 12.06 9.18
C ILE A 154 12.47 11.01 10.03
N HIS A 155 11.75 10.46 10.99
CA HIS A 155 12.27 9.38 11.82
C HIS A 155 12.21 8.04 11.07
N ILE A 156 13.37 7.40 10.96
CA ILE A 156 13.53 6.09 10.34
C ILE A 156 13.86 5.07 11.43
N SER A 157 13.13 3.97 11.44
CA SER A 157 13.34 2.79 12.29
C SER A 157 14.59 2.01 11.89
N ASP A 158 15.08 1.15 12.77
CA ASP A 158 16.25 0.30 12.47
C ASP A 158 16.00 -0.62 11.27
N THR A 159 14.76 -1.08 11.07
CA THR A 159 14.36 -1.90 9.91
C THR A 159 14.45 -1.09 8.61
N GLU A 160 13.81 0.08 8.55
CA GLU A 160 13.85 0.95 7.37
C GLU A 160 15.29 1.41 7.07
N LYS A 161 16.09 1.64 8.10
CA LYS A 161 17.52 1.97 7.96
C LYS A 161 18.32 0.83 7.32
N ASN A 162 18.08 -0.42 7.73
CA ASN A 162 18.73 -1.58 7.12
C ASN A 162 18.36 -1.72 5.64
N VAL A 163 17.08 -1.52 5.29
CA VAL A 163 16.62 -1.55 3.89
C VAL A 163 17.32 -0.47 3.06
N ILE A 164 17.42 0.77 3.57
CA ILE A 164 18.12 1.86 2.88
C ILE A 164 19.61 1.55 2.69
N VAL A 165 20.27 0.98 3.71
CA VAL A 165 21.69 0.61 3.63
C VAL A 165 21.91 -0.51 2.61
N GLU A 166 21.02 -1.50 2.56
CA GLU A 166 21.07 -2.58 1.57
C GLU A 166 20.87 -2.05 0.15
N ALA A 167 19.89 -1.18 -0.07
CA ALA A 167 19.65 -0.50 -1.34
C ALA A 167 20.88 0.28 -1.82
N LYS A 168 21.55 1.02 -0.92
CA LYS A 168 22.82 1.71 -1.24
C LYS A 168 23.92 0.75 -1.68
N ASN A 169 24.04 -0.40 -1.04
CA ASN A 169 25.03 -1.42 -1.42
C ASN A 169 24.75 -2.03 -2.80
N SER A 170 23.48 -2.03 -3.22
CA SER A 170 23.03 -2.45 -4.55
C SER A 170 23.15 -1.36 -5.62
N GLY A 171 23.64 -0.16 -5.26
CA GLY A 171 23.86 0.96 -6.19
C GLY A 171 22.68 1.93 -6.32
N LEU A 172 21.63 1.79 -5.50
CA LEU A 172 20.51 2.73 -5.44
C LEU A 172 20.85 3.92 -4.54
N VAL A 173 20.27 5.07 -4.84
CA VAL A 173 20.46 6.31 -4.08
C VAL A 173 19.19 6.60 -3.27
N PRO A 174 19.29 6.76 -1.94
CA PRO A 174 18.17 7.19 -1.12
C PRO A 174 17.90 8.67 -1.30
N TYR A 175 16.64 9.02 -1.48
CA TYR A 175 16.17 10.40 -1.53
C TYR A 175 15.07 10.65 -0.51
N HIS A 176 15.06 11.87 0.02
CA HIS A 176 13.92 12.47 0.70
C HIS A 176 13.22 13.38 -0.31
N VAL A 177 11.93 13.12 -0.51
CA VAL A 177 11.04 13.87 -1.38
C VAL A 177 10.02 14.59 -0.51
N HIS A 178 10.07 15.91 -0.47
CA HIS A 178 9.02 16.74 0.13
C HIS A 178 8.06 17.21 -0.96
N VAL A 179 6.77 17.10 -0.70
CA VAL A 179 5.72 17.45 -1.67
C VAL A 179 4.70 18.37 -1.01
N GLU A 180 4.42 19.51 -1.64
CA GLU A 180 3.28 20.36 -1.29
C GLU A 180 2.25 20.34 -2.42
N ILE A 181 0.99 20.15 -2.04
CA ILE A 181 -0.19 20.22 -2.89
C ILE A 181 -0.82 21.60 -2.72
N SER A 182 -1.32 22.17 -3.81
CA SER A 182 -2.12 23.40 -3.81
C SER A 182 -3.22 23.38 -2.74
N GLU A 183 -3.33 24.46 -1.96
CA GLU A 183 -4.42 24.66 -0.98
C GLU A 183 -5.82 24.63 -1.63
N ASN A 184 -5.91 24.88 -2.94
CA ASN A 184 -7.17 24.85 -3.69
C ASN A 184 -7.53 23.46 -4.23
N CYS A 185 -6.72 22.43 -3.97
CA CYS A 185 -6.95 21.08 -4.46
C CYS A 185 -8.15 20.45 -3.74
N ILE A 186 -9.21 20.15 -4.51
CA ILE A 186 -10.48 19.60 -3.97
C ILE A 186 -10.32 18.15 -3.49
N LEU A 187 -9.44 17.38 -4.14
CA LEU A 187 -9.23 15.95 -3.87
C LEU A 187 -7.74 15.69 -3.60
N LYS A 188 -7.24 16.16 -2.45
CA LYS A 188 -5.82 16.03 -2.11
C LYS A 188 -5.37 14.58 -1.90
N SER A 189 -6.26 13.69 -1.45
CA SER A 189 -5.98 12.25 -1.39
C SER A 189 -5.70 11.64 -2.77
N ALA A 190 -6.48 12.01 -3.79
CA ALA A 190 -6.24 11.57 -5.17
C ALA A 190 -4.90 12.10 -5.71
N ARG A 191 -4.51 13.34 -5.33
CA ARG A 191 -3.21 13.89 -5.71
C ARG A 191 -2.05 13.20 -5.00
N SER A 192 -2.17 12.95 -3.70
CA SER A 192 -1.18 12.15 -2.96
C SER A 192 -1.04 10.75 -3.55
N TYR A 193 -2.15 10.09 -3.91
CA TYR A 193 -2.11 8.78 -4.57
C TYR A 193 -1.36 8.84 -5.90
N MET A 194 -1.64 9.84 -6.74
CA MET A 194 -0.92 10.01 -8.01
C MET A 194 0.59 10.23 -7.81
N VAL A 195 0.97 10.95 -6.76
CA VAL A 195 2.38 11.17 -6.40
C VAL A 195 3.03 9.87 -5.95
N MET A 196 2.39 9.12 -5.05
CA MET A 196 2.89 7.84 -4.57
C MET A 196 3.07 6.86 -5.73
N ASN A 197 2.08 6.77 -6.63
CA ASN A 197 2.17 5.92 -7.82
C ASN A 197 3.30 6.35 -8.77
N ALA A 198 3.49 7.67 -8.98
CA ALA A 198 4.59 8.16 -9.82
C ALA A 198 5.97 7.88 -9.21
N LEU A 199 6.09 7.90 -7.88
CA LEU A 199 7.31 7.52 -7.19
C LEU A 199 7.55 6.00 -7.25
N ASP A 200 6.53 5.18 -7.05
CA ASP A 200 6.62 3.71 -7.14
C ASP A 200 7.02 3.22 -8.55
N GLU A 201 6.69 3.96 -9.61
CA GLU A 201 7.09 3.61 -10.97
C GLU A 201 8.60 3.75 -11.24
N ILE A 202 9.29 4.59 -10.46
CA ILE A 202 10.70 4.97 -10.71
C ILE A 202 11.62 4.77 -9.48
N SER A 203 11.09 4.26 -8.37
CA SER A 203 11.80 4.09 -7.11
C SER A 203 11.08 3.08 -6.22
N ASP A 204 11.79 2.54 -5.22
CA ASP A 204 11.15 1.80 -4.13
C ASP A 204 10.84 2.79 -2.99
N VAL A 205 9.55 2.94 -2.65
CA VAL A 205 9.11 3.76 -1.52
C VAL A 205 9.36 3.02 -0.21
N ILE A 206 10.14 3.65 0.68
CA ILE A 206 10.50 3.09 1.98
C ILE A 206 9.54 3.57 3.08
N LYS A 207 9.17 4.86 3.02
CA LYS A 207 8.35 5.50 4.07
C LYS A 207 7.62 6.71 3.52
N SER A 208 6.41 6.95 3.98
CA SER A 208 5.74 8.25 3.86
C SER A 208 5.41 8.82 5.23
N VAL A 209 5.42 10.16 5.33
CA VAL A 209 5.00 10.91 6.51
C VAL A 209 4.06 12.03 6.07
N PRO A 210 2.77 11.99 6.46
CA PRO A 210 2.13 10.90 7.21
C PRO A 210 2.05 9.58 6.43
N PRO A 211 1.72 8.46 7.11
CA PRO A 211 1.60 7.15 6.47
C PRO A 211 0.65 7.16 5.26
N ALA A 212 0.86 6.27 4.30
CA ALA A 212 0.07 6.23 3.07
C ALA A 212 -1.44 6.16 3.34
N GLU A 213 -1.85 5.37 4.33
CA GLU A 213 -3.24 5.27 4.79
C GLU A 213 -3.82 6.62 5.22
N ASP A 214 -3.04 7.45 5.92
CA ASP A 214 -3.48 8.80 6.32
C ASP A 214 -3.54 9.75 5.13
N LEU A 215 -2.65 9.60 4.12
CA LEU A 215 -2.73 10.37 2.88
C LEU A 215 -4.00 10.03 2.08
N GLU A 216 -4.36 8.76 2.02
CA GLU A 216 -5.57 8.27 1.35
C GLU A 216 -6.84 8.73 2.06
N GLN A 217 -6.82 8.74 3.40
CA GLN A 217 -7.92 9.23 4.25
C GLN A 217 -7.94 10.75 4.40
N GLU A 218 -7.13 11.49 3.63
CA GLU A 218 -7.08 12.95 3.67
C GLU A 218 -6.63 13.55 5.02
N LYS A 219 -6.00 12.74 5.88
CA LYS A 219 -5.52 13.08 7.23
C LYS A 219 -4.13 13.72 7.21
N PHE A 220 -3.99 14.75 6.39
CA PHE A 220 -2.78 15.57 6.32
C PHE A 220 -3.19 16.97 5.90
N ASP A 221 -2.32 17.95 6.08
CA ASP A 221 -2.62 19.31 5.65
C ASP A 221 -2.54 19.38 4.11
N HIS A 222 -1.45 19.91 3.59
CA HIS A 222 -1.20 20.00 2.14
C HIS A 222 0.22 19.60 1.79
N SER A 223 0.97 19.07 2.75
CA SER A 223 2.34 18.64 2.56
C SER A 223 2.56 17.25 3.11
N PHE A 224 3.43 16.49 2.48
CA PHE A 224 3.87 15.20 2.97
C PHE A 224 5.29 14.91 2.49
N ASP A 225 5.95 14.00 3.18
CA ASP A 225 7.30 13.59 2.91
C ASP A 225 7.37 12.11 2.56
N VAL A 226 8.25 11.76 1.63
CA VAL A 226 8.48 10.38 1.22
C VAL A 226 9.99 10.09 1.22
N ILE A 227 10.37 8.94 1.77
CA ILE A 227 11.71 8.38 1.64
C ILE A 227 11.65 7.30 0.58
N ILE A 228 12.48 7.44 -0.45
CA ILE A 228 12.57 6.49 -1.56
C ILE A 228 14.02 6.04 -1.74
N VAL A 229 14.21 4.93 -2.44
CA VAL A 229 15.50 4.54 -3.03
C VAL A 229 15.33 4.36 -4.54
N SER A 230 16.22 4.95 -5.33
CA SER A 230 16.08 4.96 -6.80
C SER A 230 17.45 4.86 -7.49
N ASP A 231 17.47 4.27 -8.68
CA ASP A 231 18.62 4.34 -9.60
C ASP A 231 18.60 5.59 -10.48
N ALA A 232 17.48 6.33 -10.49
CA ALA A 232 17.33 7.61 -11.17
C ALA A 232 18.01 8.75 -10.39
N ASP A 233 18.38 9.81 -11.12
CA ASP A 233 18.89 11.02 -10.50
C ASP A 233 17.77 11.87 -9.88
N ALA A 234 18.10 12.68 -8.87
CA ALA A 234 17.14 13.53 -8.15
C ALA A 234 16.24 14.38 -9.06
N LYS A 235 16.76 14.84 -10.21
CA LYS A 235 16.00 15.69 -11.14
C LYS A 235 14.97 14.88 -11.91
N THR A 236 15.26 13.62 -12.23
CA THR A 236 14.30 12.70 -12.85
C THR A 236 13.14 12.42 -11.89
N VAL A 237 13.43 12.20 -10.59
CA VAL A 237 12.41 12.05 -9.54
C VAL A 237 11.57 13.33 -9.40
N GLU A 238 12.22 14.49 -9.30
CA GLU A 238 11.56 15.79 -9.17
C GLU A 238 10.60 16.06 -10.35
N ASN A 239 11.03 15.77 -11.58
CA ASN A 239 10.24 15.95 -12.78
C ASN A 239 9.01 15.04 -12.83
N ALA A 240 9.12 13.80 -12.34
CA ALA A 240 8.01 12.85 -12.32
C ALA A 240 6.88 13.35 -11.41
N VAL A 241 7.23 13.84 -10.22
CA VAL A 241 6.25 14.38 -9.27
C VAL A 241 5.71 15.74 -9.74
N SER A 242 6.58 16.62 -10.25
CA SER A 242 6.19 17.96 -10.73
C SER A 242 5.29 17.93 -11.97
N ALA A 243 5.24 16.82 -12.70
CA ALA A 243 4.33 16.64 -13.83
C ALA A 243 2.86 16.50 -13.39
N ILE A 244 2.61 16.19 -12.12
CA ILE A 244 1.27 16.02 -11.57
C ILE A 244 0.66 17.42 -11.34
N SER A 245 -0.56 17.60 -11.85
CA SER A 245 -1.28 18.87 -11.70
C SER A 245 -1.60 19.15 -10.24
N GLU A 246 -1.57 20.43 -9.86
CA GLU A 246 -1.86 20.91 -8.49
C GLU A 246 -0.78 20.59 -7.45
N ILE A 247 0.37 20.06 -7.85
CA ILE A 247 1.59 20.07 -7.03
C ILE A 247 2.26 21.45 -7.13
N THR A 248 2.53 22.07 -5.99
CA THR A 248 3.11 23.42 -5.90
C THR A 248 4.59 23.41 -5.59
N VAL A 249 5.05 22.45 -4.78
CA VAL A 249 6.46 22.30 -4.39
C VAL A 249 6.84 20.83 -4.45
N VAL A 250 8.02 20.57 -5.00
CA VAL A 250 8.70 19.26 -4.94
C VAL A 250 10.16 19.53 -4.63
N ASP A 251 10.63 19.08 -3.46
CA ASP A 251 12.04 19.16 -3.09
C ASP A 251 12.59 17.74 -2.96
N VAL A 252 13.57 17.40 -3.80
CA VAL A 252 14.26 16.10 -3.76
C VAL A 252 15.68 16.30 -3.26
N THR A 253 16.02 15.68 -2.13
CA THR A 253 17.36 15.74 -1.54
C THR A 253 17.90 14.36 -1.26
N GLU A 254 19.21 14.14 -1.46
CA GLU A 254 19.84 12.87 -1.06
C GLU A 254 19.70 12.66 0.46
N PHE A 255 19.23 11.49 0.84
CA PHE A 255 18.94 11.16 2.23
C PHE A 255 20.08 10.36 2.87
N ASP A 256 20.56 10.84 4.03
CA ASP A 256 21.60 10.15 4.79
C ASP A 256 21.01 9.49 6.05
N PRO A 257 20.86 8.15 6.08
CA PRO A 257 20.28 7.43 7.20
C PRO A 257 21.14 7.47 8.48
N GLU A 258 22.40 7.94 8.39
CA GLU A 258 23.26 8.13 9.57
C GLU A 258 23.09 9.51 10.23
N LYS A 259 22.53 10.50 9.52
CA LYS A 259 22.25 11.84 10.05
C LYS A 259 20.84 12.01 10.63
N ALA A 260 19.95 11.05 10.44
CA ALA A 260 18.64 10.99 11.10
C ALA A 260 18.83 10.64 12.60
N ALA A 261 19.11 11.63 13.44
CA ALA A 261 19.55 11.41 14.83
C ALA A 261 18.41 11.01 15.79
N ALA A 262 18.79 10.14 16.74
CA ALA A 262 18.07 9.66 17.93
C ALA A 262 17.58 10.81 18.86
N PRO A 263 16.56 10.58 19.72
CA PRO A 263 15.85 11.64 20.42
C PRO A 263 16.79 12.50 21.27
N ALA A 264 16.89 13.78 20.92
CA ALA A 264 17.44 14.77 21.83
C ALA A 264 16.45 14.92 22.99
N ALA A 265 16.92 14.62 24.20
CA ALA A 265 16.19 14.89 25.43
C ALA A 265 15.64 16.33 25.40
N PRO A 266 14.38 16.54 25.84
CA PRO A 266 13.72 17.82 25.68
C PRO A 266 14.54 18.92 26.36
N ALA A 267 15.03 19.87 25.56
CA ALA A 267 15.69 21.06 26.06
C ALA A 267 14.62 21.88 26.81
N ALA A 268 14.87 22.06 28.11
CA ALA A 268 14.01 22.83 29.01
C ALA A 268 13.69 24.20 28.40
N ALA A 269 12.39 24.51 28.33
CA ALA A 269 11.87 25.80 27.91
C ALA A 269 12.52 26.94 28.71
N PRO A 270 12.89 28.07 28.09
CA PRO A 270 13.38 29.22 28.84
C PRO A 270 12.24 29.77 29.70
N ALA A 271 12.48 29.79 31.01
CA ALA A 271 11.60 30.42 31.98
C ALA A 271 11.35 31.89 31.58
N ALA A 272 10.08 32.25 31.42
CA ALA A 272 9.64 33.63 31.39
C ALA A 272 10.01 34.27 32.74
N ALA A 273 10.93 35.23 32.70
CA ALA A 273 11.32 36.04 33.84
C ALA A 273 10.29 37.18 34.08
N PRO A 274 10.23 37.72 35.31
CA PRO A 274 9.00 38.19 35.97
C PRO A 274 8.49 39.57 35.56
#